data_AF-A0A927AL06-F1
#
_entry.id   AF-A0A927AL06-F1
#
_cell.length_a   1.000
_cell.length_b   1.000
_cell.length_c   1.000
_cell.angle_alpha   90.00
_cell.angle_beta   90.00
_cell.angle_gamma   90.00
#
_symmetry.space_group_name_H-M   'P 1'
#
loop_
_entity.id
_entity.type
_entity.pdbx_description
1 polymer ?
#
loop_
_entity_poly.entity_id
_entity_poly.type
_entity_poly.pdbx_seq_one_letter_code
_entity_poly.pdbx_strand_id
1 'polypeptide(L)'
;MKSYSLSQVLNLWRKSKEAKLVANDFEKYLSIALRFYVIPELDPQVENLKPRQFAAYCDEFPAARLKSALEIFNQQTEIAIENGQISEGTRDNYRSALKRFLEWMERQVWWRELFPVPVTREDVAPFRVSLEPKPTRGKLASYGLTSSQLPPNVVQEMQAFKEFRLTGGQNLRRTASSLRERRELERVRKPKVDPVKPSTFQHDEQAVLRFLGWYAQENPDFELSLELLTDVNLLDDYTYWATQTRGVSHSTGEHMVGTGIAIAKWLNYDKSQRRNWTDVPIVLQLQDLQSEYSEIYQQEKQGLTQKKWKQKQLTHEEARQVVQYVQSLCAPNYGRHHQQTGEFLSHGTRPQSAVARAWQTYLILKLLVYCPVRQEEVRNLKFGETLFRKQDDRGIPYYVVKLQEHKLSSRTHKPREYKLPGILTEDLDLWVYKWRPLIAESVKTLEGWTEFWGYGADKVERIRARVEAARQGIVAEKVEASIDKYIEQEEARLQGAENRVAAWEVAKTNFESHNYLFFITGKRDPNSFGKPHYVASIWRMVNRAIATATLALFGEARWTNPHALRHIAEKHIRQIGKSNIAHQFGTLLGHSKEMGDEYAAQITSEYEVIEDIVDDWWE
;
A
#
# COMPACT_ATOMS: atom_id res chain seq x y z
N MET A 1 -7.79 -28.48 30.02
CA MET A 1 -8.09 -27.03 29.97
C MET A 1 -8.29 -26.53 31.40
N LYS A 2 -7.87 -25.31 31.73
CA LYS A 2 -8.16 -24.74 33.06
C LYS A 2 -9.67 -24.48 33.14
N SER A 3 -10.37 -25.17 34.04
CA SER A 3 -11.76 -24.86 34.36
C SER A 3 -11.78 -23.66 35.30
N TYR A 4 -12.59 -22.64 34.98
CA TYR A 4 -12.81 -21.50 35.86
C TYR A 4 -14.07 -21.75 36.68
N SER A 5 -13.97 -21.63 38.00
CA SER A 5 -15.16 -21.65 38.87
C SER A 5 -15.88 -20.31 38.84
N LEU A 6 -17.19 -20.30 39.13
CA LEU A 6 -18.00 -19.09 39.16
C LEU A 6 -17.46 -18.09 40.19
N SER A 7 -16.96 -18.55 41.33
CA SER A 7 -16.33 -17.71 42.36
C SER A 7 -15.09 -16.99 41.84
N GLN A 8 -14.22 -17.70 41.12
CA GLN A 8 -13.06 -17.09 40.47
C GLN A 8 -13.47 -16.01 39.47
N VAL A 9 -14.48 -16.29 38.65
CA VAL A 9 -14.98 -15.34 37.64
C VAL A 9 -15.63 -14.11 38.27
N LEU A 10 -16.45 -14.29 39.32
CA LEU A 10 -17.03 -13.19 40.09
C LEU A 10 -15.94 -12.31 40.72
N ASN A 11 -14.89 -12.92 41.26
CA ASN A 11 -13.75 -12.19 41.81
C ASN A 11 -12.95 -11.42 40.75
N LEU A 12 -12.84 -11.96 39.53
CA LEU A 12 -12.24 -11.26 38.39
C LEU A 12 -13.12 -10.07 37.95
N TRP A 13 -14.45 -10.26 37.87
CA TRP A 13 -15.39 -9.18 37.55
C TRP A 13 -15.29 -8.04 38.55
N ARG A 14 -15.30 -8.33 39.86
CA ARG A 14 -15.14 -7.31 40.93
C ARG A 14 -13.91 -6.43 40.78
N LYS A 15 -12.85 -6.97 40.19
CA LYS A 15 -11.57 -6.24 39.96
C LYS A 15 -11.57 -5.46 38.63
N SER A 16 -12.55 -5.69 37.75
CA SER A 16 -12.65 -5.03 36.45
C SER A 16 -12.99 -3.53 36.57
N LYS A 17 -12.74 -2.77 35.50
CA LYS A 17 -13.12 -1.34 35.44
C LYS A 17 -14.64 -1.19 35.37
N GLU A 18 -15.30 -2.08 34.64
CA GLU A 18 -16.74 -2.13 34.44
C GLU A 18 -17.49 -2.30 35.77
N ALA A 19 -17.00 -3.17 36.67
CA ALA A 19 -17.58 -3.34 37.99
C ALA A 19 -17.48 -2.08 38.88
N LYS A 20 -16.54 -1.17 38.62
CA LYS A 20 -16.43 0.11 39.34
C LYS A 20 -17.42 1.17 38.87
N LEU A 21 -18.04 0.96 37.70
CA LEU A 21 -18.96 1.91 37.06
C LEU A 21 -20.44 1.54 37.28
N VAL A 22 -20.73 0.40 37.90
CA VAL A 22 -22.10 -0.07 38.15
C VAL A 22 -22.60 0.37 39.54
N ALA A 23 -23.93 0.44 39.70
CA ALA A 23 -24.57 0.82 40.95
C ALA A 23 -24.28 -0.18 42.09
N ASN A 24 -24.33 0.28 43.35
CA ASN A 24 -24.05 -0.53 44.54
C ASN A 24 -24.91 -1.81 44.64
N ASP A 25 -26.14 -1.81 44.12
CA ASP A 25 -27.02 -2.97 44.14
C ASP A 25 -26.72 -4.02 43.06
N PHE A 26 -25.76 -3.78 42.15
CA PHE A 26 -25.46 -4.68 41.05
C PHE A 26 -25.10 -6.10 41.51
N GLU A 27 -24.22 -6.23 42.51
CA GLU A 27 -23.84 -7.56 43.03
C GLU A 27 -25.01 -8.29 43.69
N LYS A 28 -25.88 -7.54 44.38
CA LYS A 28 -27.09 -8.08 44.98
C LYS A 28 -28.02 -8.62 43.91
N TYR A 29 -28.26 -7.85 42.84
CA TYR A 29 -29.12 -8.27 41.73
C TYR A 29 -28.53 -9.43 40.94
N LEU A 30 -27.23 -9.42 40.67
CA LEU A 30 -26.55 -10.54 40.01
C LEU A 30 -26.63 -11.82 40.86
N SER A 31 -26.39 -11.72 42.17
CA SER A 31 -26.50 -12.86 43.08
C SER A 31 -27.92 -13.41 43.13
N ILE A 32 -28.95 -12.55 43.17
CA ILE A 32 -30.35 -12.97 43.14
C ILE A 32 -30.68 -13.66 41.81
N ALA A 33 -30.30 -13.06 40.67
CA ALA A 33 -30.51 -13.63 39.35
C ALA A 33 -29.92 -15.04 39.24
N LEU A 34 -28.67 -15.21 39.68
CA LEU A 34 -27.98 -16.50 39.63
C LEU A 34 -28.59 -17.52 40.59
N ARG A 35 -28.85 -17.14 41.85
CA ARG A 35 -29.30 -18.06 42.90
C ARG A 35 -30.71 -18.60 42.70
N PHE A 36 -31.63 -17.75 42.24
CA PHE A 36 -33.05 -18.10 42.23
C PHE A 36 -33.56 -18.50 40.86
N TYR A 37 -32.93 -18.02 39.77
CA TYR A 37 -33.49 -18.19 38.43
C TYR A 37 -32.57 -18.94 37.46
N VAL A 38 -31.26 -18.98 37.70
CA VAL A 38 -30.31 -19.62 36.76
C VAL A 38 -29.76 -20.93 37.29
N ILE A 39 -29.18 -20.92 38.49
CA ILE A 39 -28.52 -22.10 39.07
C ILE A 39 -29.50 -23.25 39.33
N PRO A 40 -30.71 -23.04 39.87
CA PRO A 40 -31.64 -24.15 40.11
C PRO A 40 -32.01 -24.89 38.83
N GLU A 41 -32.10 -24.19 37.70
CA GLU A 41 -32.38 -24.81 36.40
C GLU A 41 -31.14 -25.53 35.84
N LEU A 42 -29.96 -24.93 36.00
CA LEU A 42 -28.72 -25.57 35.56
C LEU A 42 -28.36 -26.77 36.43
N ASP A 43 -28.69 -26.75 37.73
CA ASP A 43 -28.40 -27.80 38.71
C ASP A 43 -29.61 -28.04 39.63
N PRO A 44 -30.54 -28.94 39.24
CA PRO A 44 -31.78 -29.18 39.98
C PRO A 44 -31.61 -29.69 41.41
N GLN A 45 -30.41 -30.15 41.80
CA GLN A 45 -30.14 -30.56 43.18
C GLN A 45 -30.00 -29.38 44.13
N VAL A 46 -29.99 -28.15 43.60
CA VAL A 46 -29.61 -26.94 44.30
C VAL A 46 -30.77 -25.96 44.32
N GLU A 47 -31.65 -26.12 45.29
CA GLU A 47 -32.77 -25.21 45.53
C GLU A 47 -32.48 -24.25 46.69
N ASN A 48 -32.95 -23.00 46.55
CA ASN A 48 -33.02 -22.03 47.66
C ASN A 48 -31.70 -21.80 48.43
N LEU A 49 -30.57 -21.77 47.72
CA LEU A 49 -29.26 -21.48 48.33
C LEU A 49 -29.29 -20.20 49.15
N LYS A 50 -28.98 -20.26 50.46
CA LYS A 50 -28.73 -19.06 51.29
C LYS A 50 -27.47 -18.33 50.81
N PRO A 51 -27.27 -17.03 51.11
CA PRO A 51 -26.12 -16.27 50.61
C PRO A 51 -24.75 -16.91 50.92
N ARG A 52 -24.58 -17.48 52.12
CA ARG A 52 -23.35 -18.19 52.50
C ARG A 52 -23.15 -19.49 51.73
N GLN A 53 -24.22 -20.24 51.49
CA GLN A 53 -24.18 -21.49 50.73
C GLN A 53 -23.88 -21.20 49.25
N PHE A 54 -24.44 -20.12 48.69
CA PHE A 54 -24.16 -19.70 47.33
C PHE A 54 -22.68 -19.37 47.12
N ALA A 55 -22.04 -18.68 48.07
CA ALA A 55 -20.61 -18.37 47.97
C ALA A 55 -19.75 -19.64 47.88
N ALA A 56 -20.00 -20.62 48.76
CA ALA A 56 -19.31 -21.91 48.73
C ALA A 56 -19.62 -22.70 47.46
N TYR A 57 -20.88 -22.72 47.03
CA TYR A 57 -21.29 -23.41 45.80
C TYR A 57 -20.62 -22.82 44.54
N CYS A 58 -20.41 -21.50 44.50
CA CYS A 58 -19.72 -20.85 43.40
C CYS A 58 -18.26 -21.30 43.25
N ASP A 59 -17.62 -21.81 44.31
CA ASP A 59 -16.24 -22.33 44.22
C ASP A 59 -16.18 -23.63 43.40
N GLU A 60 -17.26 -24.41 43.40
CA GLU A 60 -17.38 -25.70 42.70
C GLU A 60 -18.11 -25.58 41.35
N PHE A 61 -18.95 -24.55 41.17
CA PHE A 61 -19.75 -24.38 39.96
C PHE A 61 -18.90 -23.96 38.75
N PRO A 62 -18.84 -24.75 37.66
CA PRO A 62 -18.09 -24.38 36.46
C PRO A 62 -18.73 -23.21 35.74
N ALA A 63 -17.97 -22.13 35.53
CA ALA A 63 -18.47 -20.92 34.86
C ALA A 63 -19.00 -21.19 33.45
N ALA A 64 -18.47 -22.21 32.76
CA ALA A 64 -18.92 -22.63 31.43
C ALA A 64 -20.41 -22.97 31.37
N ARG A 65 -21.03 -23.43 32.46
CA ARG A 65 -22.48 -23.75 32.49
C ARG A 65 -23.35 -22.50 32.30
N LEU A 66 -22.81 -21.31 32.48
CA LEU A 66 -23.55 -20.05 32.32
C LEU A 66 -23.78 -19.61 30.86
N LYS A 67 -23.36 -20.39 29.85
CA LYS A 67 -23.52 -20.03 28.43
C LYS A 67 -24.97 -19.65 28.07
N SER A 68 -25.94 -20.37 28.62
CA SER A 68 -27.38 -20.15 28.37
C SER A 68 -28.08 -19.41 29.52
N ALA A 69 -27.33 -18.82 30.45
CA ALA A 69 -27.89 -18.25 31.68
C ALA A 69 -28.93 -17.16 31.44
N LEU A 70 -28.74 -16.31 30.41
CA LEU A 70 -29.68 -15.23 30.12
C LEU A 70 -31.02 -15.74 29.57
N GLU A 71 -30.99 -16.82 28.77
CA GLU A 71 -32.19 -17.44 28.22
C GLU A 71 -32.99 -18.14 29.33
N ILE A 72 -32.30 -18.94 30.14
CA ILE A 72 -32.84 -19.59 31.34
C ILE A 72 -33.47 -18.55 32.27
N PHE A 73 -32.75 -17.46 32.55
CA PHE A 73 -33.25 -16.38 33.39
C PHE A 73 -34.56 -15.79 32.85
N ASN A 74 -34.65 -15.52 31.54
CA ASN A 74 -35.86 -14.94 30.96
C ASN A 74 -37.05 -15.90 31.10
N GLN A 75 -36.86 -17.19 30.82
CA GLN A 75 -37.91 -18.21 30.96
C GLN A 75 -38.40 -18.33 32.41
N GLN A 76 -37.47 -18.46 33.36
CA GLN A 76 -37.82 -18.64 34.78
C GLN A 76 -38.47 -17.40 35.39
N THR A 77 -38.06 -16.21 34.97
CA THR A 77 -38.69 -14.97 35.45
C THR A 77 -40.04 -14.70 34.82
N GLU A 78 -40.30 -15.16 33.60
CA GLU A 78 -41.63 -15.11 32.99
C GLU A 78 -42.63 -15.95 33.79
N ILE A 79 -42.27 -17.19 34.13
CA ILE A 79 -43.04 -18.07 35.02
C ILE A 79 -43.26 -17.41 36.40
N ALA A 80 -42.23 -16.78 36.97
CA ALA A 80 -42.35 -16.12 38.26
C ALA A 80 -43.26 -14.87 38.23
N ILE A 81 -43.28 -14.13 37.11
CA ILE A 81 -44.20 -13.00 36.89
C ILE A 81 -45.63 -13.51 36.77
N GLU A 82 -45.87 -14.55 35.97
CA GLU A 82 -47.19 -15.18 35.81
C GLU A 82 -47.75 -15.67 37.15
N ASN A 83 -46.88 -16.20 38.01
CA ASN A 83 -47.22 -16.64 39.36
C ASN A 83 -47.29 -15.50 40.40
N GLY A 84 -47.10 -14.24 40.01
CA GLY A 84 -47.16 -13.08 40.90
C GLY A 84 -46.04 -12.98 41.93
N GLN A 85 -44.93 -13.70 41.73
CA GLN A 85 -43.80 -13.73 42.67
C GLN A 85 -42.88 -12.53 42.54
N ILE A 86 -42.76 -11.95 41.35
CA ILE A 86 -41.98 -10.75 41.07
C ILE A 86 -42.70 -9.82 40.09
N SER A 87 -42.32 -8.54 40.13
CA SER A 87 -42.77 -7.54 39.14
C SER A 87 -41.86 -7.49 37.92
N GLU A 88 -42.36 -6.94 36.82
CA GLU A 88 -41.59 -6.73 35.60
C GLU A 88 -40.37 -5.81 35.83
N GLY A 89 -40.51 -4.73 36.59
CA GLY A 89 -39.39 -3.85 36.94
C GLY A 89 -38.32 -4.57 37.77
N THR A 90 -38.71 -5.54 38.61
CA THR A 90 -37.77 -6.38 39.35
C THR A 90 -36.98 -7.30 38.40
N ARG A 91 -37.67 -7.94 37.43
CA ARG A 91 -37.03 -8.75 36.38
C ARG A 91 -35.99 -7.94 35.63
N ASP A 92 -36.32 -6.72 35.20
CA ASP A 92 -35.44 -5.90 34.36
C ASP A 92 -34.15 -5.50 35.10
N ASN A 93 -34.23 -5.21 36.39
CA ASN A 93 -33.06 -4.93 37.23
C ASN A 93 -32.13 -6.15 37.32
N TYR A 94 -32.68 -7.34 37.56
CA TYR A 94 -31.91 -8.58 37.65
C TYR A 94 -31.31 -8.97 36.29
N ARG A 95 -32.11 -8.86 35.21
CA ARG A 95 -31.70 -9.11 33.83
C ARG A 95 -30.56 -8.21 33.41
N SER A 96 -30.65 -6.91 33.73
CA SER A 96 -29.60 -5.93 33.43
C SER A 96 -28.28 -6.30 34.11
N ALA A 97 -28.33 -6.72 35.38
CA ALA A 97 -27.15 -7.16 36.11
C ALA A 97 -26.52 -8.42 35.50
N LEU A 98 -27.34 -9.45 35.24
CA LEU A 98 -26.90 -10.70 34.62
C LEU A 98 -26.33 -10.48 33.22
N LYS A 99 -27.03 -9.73 32.36
CA LYS A 99 -26.60 -9.44 30.99
C LYS A 99 -25.24 -8.76 30.95
N ARG A 100 -25.04 -7.71 31.76
CA ARG A 100 -23.74 -7.00 31.81
C ARG A 100 -22.59 -7.89 32.28
N PHE A 101 -22.85 -8.76 33.25
CA PHE A 101 -21.86 -9.73 33.73
C PHE A 101 -21.49 -10.75 32.64
N LEU A 102 -22.49 -11.29 31.93
CA LEU A 102 -22.26 -12.24 30.82
C LEU A 102 -21.53 -11.57 29.63
N GLU A 103 -21.94 -10.36 29.24
CA GLU A 103 -21.26 -9.59 28.19
C GLU A 103 -19.78 -9.33 28.54
N TRP A 104 -19.48 -9.11 29.82
CA TRP A 104 -18.10 -9.01 30.28
C TRP A 104 -17.37 -10.34 30.23
N MET A 105 -18.00 -11.45 30.65
CA MET A 105 -17.42 -12.79 30.56
C MET A 105 -17.05 -13.10 29.10
N GLU A 106 -17.94 -12.82 28.15
CA GLU A 106 -17.74 -12.99 26.71
C GLU A 106 -16.57 -12.19 26.11
N ARG A 107 -16.18 -11.11 26.76
CA ARG A 107 -14.99 -10.33 26.39
C ARG A 107 -13.69 -10.94 26.89
N GLN A 108 -13.73 -11.84 27.88
CA GLN A 108 -12.54 -12.45 28.46
C GLN A 108 -11.93 -13.49 27.54
N VAL A 109 -10.60 -13.55 27.51
CA VAL A 109 -9.84 -14.51 26.69
C VAL A 109 -10.23 -15.95 27.02
N TRP A 110 -10.28 -16.29 28.31
CA TRP A 110 -10.60 -17.65 28.77
C TRP A 110 -12.03 -18.09 28.41
N TRP A 111 -13.00 -17.17 28.32
CA TRP A 111 -14.35 -17.50 27.89
C TRP A 111 -14.41 -17.79 26.39
N ARG A 112 -13.71 -16.98 25.59
CA ARG A 112 -13.59 -17.20 24.13
C ARG A 112 -12.86 -18.50 23.79
N GLU A 113 -11.97 -18.96 24.65
CA GLU A 113 -11.34 -20.29 24.53
C GLU A 113 -12.32 -21.43 24.82
N LEU A 114 -13.25 -21.25 25.76
CA LEU A 114 -14.30 -22.23 26.09
C LEU A 114 -15.43 -22.26 25.06
N PHE A 115 -15.78 -21.09 24.51
CA PHE A 115 -16.82 -20.90 23.51
C PHE A 115 -16.28 -20.11 22.33
N PRO A 116 -15.45 -20.74 21.48
CA PRO A 116 -15.04 -20.08 20.26
C PRO A 116 -16.30 -19.73 19.46
N VAL A 117 -16.47 -18.44 19.15
CA VAL A 117 -17.41 -18.03 18.10
C VAL A 117 -17.02 -18.83 16.87
N PRO A 118 -17.97 -19.45 16.13
CA PRO A 118 -17.62 -20.13 14.90
C PRO A 118 -17.02 -19.10 13.94
N VAL A 119 -15.69 -19.05 13.90
CA VAL A 119 -14.94 -18.22 12.97
C VAL A 119 -14.96 -18.97 11.67
N THR A 120 -15.64 -18.42 10.68
CA THR A 120 -15.66 -19.00 9.35
C THR A 120 -14.26 -18.92 8.74
N ARG A 121 -13.96 -19.75 7.73
CA ARG A 121 -12.69 -19.62 6.99
C ARG A 121 -12.50 -18.22 6.38
N GLU A 122 -13.59 -17.51 6.10
CA GLU A 122 -13.60 -16.17 5.51
C GLU A 122 -13.18 -15.08 6.51
N ASP A 123 -13.38 -15.33 7.82
CA ASP A 123 -12.99 -14.42 8.89
C ASP A 123 -11.50 -14.49 9.25
N VAL A 124 -10.76 -15.44 8.66
CA VAL A 124 -9.35 -15.71 8.93
C VAL A 124 -8.51 -15.41 7.70
N ALA A 125 -7.56 -14.49 7.83
CA ALA A 125 -6.61 -14.23 6.77
C ALA A 125 -5.74 -15.48 6.56
N PRO A 126 -5.56 -15.95 5.31
CA PRO A 126 -4.74 -17.13 5.05
C PRO A 126 -3.29 -16.91 5.46
N PHE A 127 -2.60 -18.03 5.67
CA PHE A 127 -1.17 -18.02 5.97
C PHE A 127 -0.39 -17.30 4.86
N ARG A 128 0.49 -16.37 5.26
CA ARG A 128 1.34 -15.65 4.30
C ARG A 128 2.63 -16.43 4.10
N VAL A 129 2.77 -17.01 2.91
CA VAL A 129 4.01 -17.66 2.51
C VAL A 129 5.17 -16.65 2.58
N SER A 130 6.29 -17.08 3.16
CA SER A 130 7.51 -16.27 3.19
C SER A 130 8.06 -16.15 1.79
N LEU A 131 8.18 -14.92 1.29
CA LEU A 131 8.89 -14.66 0.05
C LEU A 131 10.38 -14.57 0.33
N GLU A 132 11.15 -15.34 -0.43
CA GLU A 132 12.57 -15.04 -0.55
C GLU A 132 12.74 -13.63 -1.14
N PRO A 133 13.67 -12.82 -0.58
CA PRO A 133 13.99 -11.54 -1.17
C PRO A 133 14.37 -11.75 -2.63
N LYS A 134 13.78 -10.97 -3.54
CA LYS A 134 14.22 -10.97 -4.94
C LYS A 134 15.75 -10.80 -4.95
N PRO A 135 16.52 -11.68 -5.62
CA PRO A 135 17.96 -11.52 -5.71
C PRO A 135 18.21 -10.14 -6.33
N THR A 136 18.66 -9.22 -5.49
CA THR A 136 19.12 -7.92 -5.96
C THR A 136 20.41 -8.20 -6.69
N ARG A 137 20.53 -7.79 -7.97
CA ARG A 137 21.85 -7.63 -8.58
C ARG A 137 22.68 -6.87 -7.55
N GLY A 138 23.80 -7.46 -7.11
CA GLY A 138 24.62 -6.91 -6.04
C GLY A 138 24.76 -5.40 -6.26
N LYS A 139 24.54 -4.59 -5.22
CA LYS A 139 24.68 -3.14 -5.35
C LYS A 139 26.16 -2.85 -5.60
N LEU A 140 26.53 -2.77 -6.87
CA LEU A 140 27.83 -2.23 -7.25
C LEU A 140 27.94 -0.83 -6.64
N ALA A 141 29.14 -0.45 -6.19
CA ALA A 141 29.38 0.83 -5.56
C ALA A 141 28.82 1.98 -6.41
N SER A 142 28.23 2.99 -5.76
CA SER A 142 27.82 4.21 -6.45
C SER A 142 29.07 4.91 -6.96
N TYR A 143 29.08 5.27 -8.24
CA TYR A 143 30.17 6.02 -8.86
C TYR A 143 29.75 7.45 -9.24
N GLY A 144 28.45 7.75 -9.22
CA GLY A 144 27.97 9.10 -9.50
C GLY A 144 28.28 10.06 -8.35
N LEU A 145 28.60 11.31 -8.69
CA LEU A 145 28.78 12.39 -7.73
C LEU A 145 27.45 12.72 -7.04
N THR A 146 27.52 13.22 -5.81
CA THR A 146 26.41 13.94 -5.18
C THR A 146 26.46 15.41 -5.58
N SER A 147 25.33 16.12 -5.48
CA SER A 147 25.30 17.56 -5.76
C SER A 147 26.27 18.37 -4.88
N SER A 148 26.61 17.87 -3.68
CA SER A 148 27.58 18.49 -2.78
C SER A 148 29.04 18.22 -3.16
N GLN A 149 29.30 17.28 -4.06
CA GLN A 149 30.64 16.95 -4.57
C GLN A 149 30.94 17.69 -5.88
N LEU A 150 29.97 18.41 -6.46
CA LEU A 150 30.18 19.16 -7.68
C LEU A 150 31.03 20.42 -7.44
N PRO A 151 32.01 20.71 -8.31
CA PRO A 151 32.71 21.99 -8.31
C PRO A 151 31.74 23.19 -8.48
N PRO A 152 32.06 24.36 -7.91
CA PRO A 152 31.16 25.53 -7.97
C PRO A 152 30.76 25.97 -9.38
N ASN A 153 31.66 25.86 -10.36
CA ASN A 153 31.38 26.15 -11.77
C ASN A 153 30.31 25.20 -12.34
N VAL A 154 30.42 23.89 -12.07
CA VAL A 154 29.45 22.90 -12.51
C VAL A 154 28.08 23.09 -11.85
N VAL A 155 28.05 23.51 -10.58
CA VAL A 155 26.78 23.85 -9.90
C VAL A 155 26.07 25.00 -10.61
N GLN A 156 26.81 26.03 -11.05
CA GLN A 156 26.25 27.15 -11.80
C GLN A 156 25.76 26.71 -13.19
N GLU A 157 26.56 25.92 -13.92
CA GLU A 157 26.19 25.35 -15.21
C GLU A 157 24.92 24.48 -15.09
N MET A 158 24.83 23.62 -14.07
CA MET A 158 23.66 22.78 -13.82
C MET A 158 22.40 23.60 -13.57
N GLN A 159 22.51 24.69 -12.82
CA GLN A 159 21.39 25.57 -12.54
C GLN A 159 20.92 26.33 -13.79
N ALA A 160 21.86 26.83 -14.61
CA ALA A 160 21.55 27.47 -15.88
C ALA A 160 20.92 26.48 -16.88
N PHE A 161 21.45 25.26 -16.95
CA PHE A 161 20.91 24.18 -17.76
C PHE A 161 19.50 23.77 -17.30
N LYS A 162 19.27 23.68 -15.98
CA LYS A 162 17.95 23.44 -15.39
C LYS A 162 16.94 24.49 -15.81
N GLU A 163 17.29 25.76 -15.68
CA GLU A 163 16.42 26.86 -16.09
C GLU A 163 16.09 26.77 -17.59
N PHE A 164 17.09 26.54 -18.43
CA PHE A 164 16.90 26.35 -19.87
C PHE A 164 15.93 25.20 -20.18
N ARG A 165 16.10 24.03 -19.54
CA ARG A 165 15.26 22.85 -19.74
C ARG A 165 13.82 23.06 -19.28
N LEU A 166 13.61 23.70 -18.13
CA LEU A 166 12.27 23.92 -17.57
C LEU A 166 11.48 25.01 -18.30
N THR A 167 12.18 26.02 -18.84
CA THR A 167 11.54 27.14 -19.56
C THR A 167 11.46 26.91 -21.07
N GLY A 168 12.24 25.96 -21.60
CA GLY A 168 12.42 25.80 -23.05
C GLY A 168 13.25 26.95 -23.63
N GLY A 169 14.22 27.47 -22.87
CA GLY A 169 14.93 28.72 -23.16
C GLY A 169 14.03 29.96 -23.06
N GLN A 170 14.51 31.11 -23.55
CA GLN A 170 13.73 32.38 -23.61
C GLN A 170 12.58 32.34 -24.64
N ASN A 171 11.88 31.21 -24.78
CA ASN A 171 10.66 31.08 -25.57
C ASN A 171 9.45 31.67 -24.82
N LEU A 172 9.58 32.92 -24.36
CA LEU A 172 8.44 33.71 -23.86
C LEU A 172 7.38 33.83 -24.97
N ARG A 173 6.10 33.74 -24.59
CA ARG A 173 4.96 33.97 -25.50
C ARG A 173 5.16 35.33 -26.18
N ARG A 174 5.44 35.30 -27.48
CA ARG A 174 5.75 36.50 -28.27
C ARG A 174 4.47 37.24 -28.60
N THR A 175 4.38 38.51 -28.21
CA THR A 175 3.31 39.40 -28.65
C THR A 175 3.45 39.72 -30.14
N ALA A 176 2.36 40.08 -30.80
CA ALA A 176 2.38 40.45 -32.22
C ALA A 176 3.35 41.61 -32.54
N SER A 177 3.58 42.54 -31.59
CA SER A 177 4.54 43.63 -31.75
C SER A 177 5.99 43.14 -31.77
N SER A 178 6.37 42.24 -30.85
CA SER A 178 7.73 41.65 -30.81
C SER A 178 8.06 40.83 -32.07
N LEU A 179 7.06 40.30 -32.76
CA LEU A 179 7.23 39.60 -34.04
C LEU A 179 7.46 40.57 -35.20
N ARG A 180 6.91 41.80 -35.16
CA ARG A 180 7.12 42.82 -36.19
C ARG A 180 8.51 43.45 -36.07
N GLU A 181 8.89 43.88 -34.87
CA GLU A 181 10.19 44.48 -34.57
C GLU A 181 11.36 43.52 -34.92
N ARG A 182 11.14 42.22 -34.75
CA ARG A 182 12.11 41.18 -35.11
C ARG A 182 12.20 40.90 -36.62
N ARG A 183 11.10 41.09 -37.37
CA ARG A 183 11.11 41.00 -38.84
C ARG A 183 11.85 42.20 -39.43
N GLU A 184 11.74 43.37 -38.81
CA GLU A 184 12.48 44.58 -39.19
C GLU A 184 13.98 44.47 -38.89
N LEU A 185 14.38 43.67 -37.89
CA LEU A 185 15.78 43.49 -37.48
C LEU A 185 16.52 42.31 -38.14
N GLU A 186 15.98 41.66 -39.17
CA GLU A 186 16.55 40.45 -39.82
C GLU A 186 17.00 39.34 -38.84
N ARG A 187 16.44 39.30 -37.63
CA ARG A 187 16.92 38.41 -36.58
C ARG A 187 16.50 36.98 -36.89
N VAL A 188 17.51 36.17 -37.23
CA VAL A 188 17.43 34.73 -37.49
C VAL A 188 16.50 34.01 -36.51
N ARG A 189 15.67 33.09 -37.01
CA ARG A 189 14.70 32.34 -36.19
C ARG A 189 15.44 31.40 -35.23
N LYS A 190 15.49 31.76 -33.94
CA LYS A 190 16.01 30.88 -32.89
C LYS A 190 15.26 29.52 -32.87
N PRO A 191 15.95 28.42 -32.52
CA PRO A 191 15.33 27.10 -32.44
C PRO A 191 14.23 27.03 -31.37
N LYS A 192 13.23 26.17 -31.61
CA LYS A 192 12.19 25.89 -30.62
C LYS A 192 12.72 24.82 -29.66
N VAL A 193 12.66 25.08 -28.36
CA VAL A 193 12.97 24.10 -27.31
C VAL A 193 11.71 23.90 -26.51
N ASP A 194 11.26 22.66 -26.42
CA ASP A 194 10.08 22.33 -25.63
C ASP A 194 10.45 22.23 -24.15
N PRO A 195 9.74 22.93 -23.24
CA PRO A 195 10.00 22.84 -21.82
C PRO A 195 9.73 21.42 -21.30
N VAL A 196 10.59 20.94 -20.40
CA VAL A 196 10.43 19.63 -19.77
C VAL A 196 9.85 19.76 -18.36
N LYS A 197 9.24 18.68 -17.86
CA LYS A 197 8.74 18.65 -16.47
C LYS A 197 9.93 18.55 -15.50
N PRO A 198 9.79 19.04 -14.24
CA PRO A 198 10.82 18.88 -13.22
C PRO A 198 11.27 17.43 -12.99
N SER A 199 10.34 16.47 -13.06
CA SER A 199 10.67 15.04 -12.94
C SER A 199 11.47 14.50 -14.13
N THR A 200 11.28 15.05 -15.33
CA THR A 200 12.11 14.71 -16.49
C THR A 200 13.52 15.27 -16.33
N PHE A 201 13.65 16.51 -15.86
CA PHE A 201 14.96 17.10 -15.59
C PHE A 201 15.73 16.35 -14.50
N GLN A 202 15.06 15.81 -13.48
CA GLN A 202 15.71 14.98 -12.47
C GLN A 202 16.43 13.76 -13.08
N HIS A 203 15.96 13.24 -14.22
CA HIS A 203 16.67 12.19 -14.94
C HIS A 203 17.92 12.72 -15.65
N ASP A 204 17.85 13.91 -16.27
CA ASP A 204 19.02 14.58 -16.86
C ASP A 204 20.09 14.85 -15.78
N GLU A 205 19.69 15.40 -14.64
CA GLU A 205 20.57 15.67 -13.50
C GLU A 205 21.27 14.39 -13.00
N GLN A 206 20.52 13.30 -12.85
CA GLN A 206 21.10 12.00 -12.46
C GLN A 206 22.05 11.43 -13.52
N ALA A 207 21.79 11.66 -14.81
CA ALA A 207 22.66 11.23 -15.88
C ALA A 207 23.99 11.99 -15.82
N VAL A 208 23.93 13.33 -15.71
CA VAL A 208 25.12 14.18 -15.55
C VAL A 208 25.94 13.77 -14.33
N LEU A 209 25.32 13.61 -13.16
CA LEU A 209 26.04 13.23 -11.93
C LEU A 209 26.75 11.87 -12.06
N ARG A 210 26.14 10.91 -12.78
CA ARG A 210 26.76 9.60 -13.06
C ARG A 210 27.93 9.73 -14.03
N PHE A 211 27.75 10.48 -15.11
CA PHE A 211 28.80 10.70 -16.11
C PHE A 211 30.00 11.40 -15.48
N LEU A 212 29.80 12.53 -14.81
CA LEU A 212 30.89 13.28 -14.17
C LEU A 212 31.58 12.48 -13.06
N GLY A 213 30.83 11.62 -12.35
CA GLY A 213 31.42 10.73 -11.35
C GLY A 213 32.29 9.63 -11.94
N TRP A 214 31.91 9.07 -13.09
CA TRP A 214 32.77 8.19 -13.87
C TRP A 214 33.99 8.95 -14.40
N TYR A 215 33.79 10.11 -15.03
CA TYR A 215 34.87 10.89 -15.62
C TYR A 215 35.90 11.34 -14.58
N ALA A 216 35.47 11.77 -13.39
CA ALA A 216 36.37 12.13 -12.29
C ALA A 216 37.19 10.94 -11.75
N GLN A 217 36.71 9.71 -11.92
CA GLN A 217 37.44 8.50 -11.52
C GLN A 217 38.50 8.12 -12.56
N GLU A 218 38.15 8.18 -13.85
CA GLU A 218 39.06 7.82 -14.95
C GLU A 218 40.07 8.96 -15.24
N ASN A 219 39.68 10.22 -14.99
CA ASN A 219 40.45 11.42 -15.31
C ASN A 219 40.49 12.40 -14.11
N PRO A 220 41.15 12.03 -12.99
CA PRO A 220 41.10 12.79 -11.74
C PRO A 220 41.70 14.20 -11.84
N ASP A 221 42.60 14.42 -12.79
CA ASP A 221 43.31 15.70 -12.97
C ASP A 221 42.55 16.69 -13.87
N PHE A 222 41.44 16.28 -14.49
CA PHE A 222 40.69 17.12 -15.43
C PHE A 222 39.59 17.92 -14.75
N GLU A 223 39.42 19.17 -15.20
CA GLU A 223 38.33 20.02 -14.74
C GLU A 223 36.97 19.49 -15.21
N LEU A 224 36.01 19.41 -14.29
CA LEU A 224 34.66 18.98 -14.60
C LEU A 224 33.86 20.16 -15.19
N SER A 225 33.16 19.89 -16.28
CA SER A 225 32.17 20.79 -16.91
C SER A 225 31.07 19.97 -17.57
N LEU A 226 29.88 20.56 -17.73
CA LEU A 226 28.81 19.98 -18.54
C LEU A 226 29.19 19.87 -20.02
N GLU A 227 30.13 20.67 -20.52
CA GLU A 227 30.60 20.59 -21.91
C GLU A 227 31.20 19.22 -22.25
N LEU A 228 31.73 18.49 -21.25
CA LEU A 228 32.23 17.12 -21.42
C LEU A 228 31.15 16.15 -21.94
N LEU A 229 29.86 16.39 -21.63
CA LEU A 229 28.74 15.60 -22.16
C LEU A 229 28.39 15.96 -23.62
N THR A 230 29.15 16.84 -24.26
CA THR A 230 29.02 17.10 -25.70
C THR A 230 30.08 16.39 -26.53
N ASP A 231 31.11 15.82 -25.90
CA ASP A 231 32.11 15.00 -26.59
C ASP A 231 31.53 13.62 -26.91
N VAL A 232 31.46 13.32 -28.21
CA VAL A 232 30.89 12.09 -28.75
C VAL A 232 31.71 10.87 -28.32
N ASN A 233 33.05 10.98 -28.30
CA ASN A 233 33.93 9.87 -27.94
C ASN A 233 33.84 9.58 -26.45
N LEU A 234 33.81 10.61 -25.60
CA LEU A 234 33.67 10.42 -24.15
C LEU A 234 32.32 9.79 -23.77
N LEU A 235 31.25 10.14 -24.48
CA LEU A 235 29.94 9.50 -24.29
C LEU A 235 29.92 8.04 -24.75
N ASP A 236 30.65 7.73 -25.82
CA ASP A 236 30.81 6.37 -26.31
C ASP A 236 31.61 5.52 -25.31
N ASP A 237 32.77 6.03 -24.86
CA ASP A 237 33.61 5.43 -23.83
C ASP A 237 32.84 5.18 -22.52
N TYR A 238 32.06 6.16 -22.06
CA TYR A 238 31.22 6.01 -20.87
C TYR A 238 30.20 4.88 -21.04
N THR A 239 29.55 4.81 -22.20
CA THR A 239 28.51 3.81 -22.47
C THR A 239 29.12 2.43 -22.58
N TYR A 240 30.26 2.30 -23.25
CA TYR A 240 31.03 1.06 -23.31
C TYR A 240 31.44 0.61 -21.90
N TRP A 241 32.03 1.50 -21.10
CA TRP A 241 32.37 1.21 -19.71
C TRP A 241 31.14 0.78 -18.89
N ALA A 242 30.02 1.49 -19.03
CA ALA A 242 28.81 1.20 -18.28
C ALA A 242 28.25 -0.19 -18.65
N THR A 243 28.19 -0.53 -19.93
CA THR A 243 27.70 -1.83 -20.39
C THR A 243 28.61 -2.97 -19.94
N GLN A 244 29.93 -2.85 -20.15
CA GLN A 244 30.91 -3.89 -19.81
C GLN A 244 31.13 -4.05 -18.31
N THR A 245 31.37 -2.96 -17.59
CA THR A 245 31.76 -2.99 -16.17
C THR A 245 30.54 -3.05 -15.24
N ARG A 246 29.43 -2.42 -15.62
CA ARG A 246 28.23 -2.31 -14.76
C ARG A 246 27.11 -3.26 -15.18
N GLY A 247 27.21 -3.91 -16.34
CA GLY A 247 26.18 -4.81 -16.86
C GLY A 247 24.82 -4.14 -17.05
N VAL A 248 24.82 -2.85 -17.41
CA VAL A 248 23.62 -2.11 -17.81
C VAL A 248 23.37 -2.27 -19.31
N SER A 249 22.14 -2.06 -19.77
CA SER A 249 21.78 -2.14 -21.20
C SER A 249 22.13 -0.86 -21.96
N HIS A 250 22.16 -0.95 -23.30
CA HIS A 250 22.47 0.19 -24.18
C HIS A 250 21.44 1.33 -24.09
N SER A 251 20.26 1.11 -23.50
CA SER A 251 19.34 2.19 -23.11
C SER A 251 19.98 3.25 -22.19
N THR A 252 21.03 2.89 -21.44
CA THR A 252 21.78 3.87 -20.64
C THR A 252 22.56 4.82 -21.55
N GLY A 253 23.18 4.32 -22.63
CA GLY A 253 23.83 5.15 -23.65
C GLY A 253 22.83 6.04 -24.37
N GLU A 254 21.74 5.47 -24.86
CA GLU A 254 20.65 6.23 -25.53
C GLU A 254 20.16 7.42 -24.67
N HIS A 255 19.93 7.20 -23.37
CA HIS A 255 19.54 8.26 -22.44
C HIS A 255 20.66 9.26 -22.16
N MET A 256 21.91 8.79 -21.97
CA MET A 256 23.05 9.65 -21.70
C MET A 256 23.33 10.59 -22.87
N VAL A 257 23.36 10.05 -24.08
CA VAL A 257 23.50 10.83 -25.32
C VAL A 257 22.31 11.78 -25.49
N GLY A 258 21.09 11.36 -25.12
CA GLY A 258 19.92 12.25 -25.08
C GLY A 258 20.09 13.46 -24.15
N THR A 259 20.72 13.27 -22.99
CA THR A 259 21.11 14.37 -22.09
C THR A 259 22.26 15.20 -22.69
N GLY A 260 23.25 14.59 -23.33
CA GLY A 260 24.30 15.27 -24.08
C GLY A 260 23.78 16.17 -25.20
N ILE A 261 22.82 15.70 -26.00
CA ILE A 261 22.11 16.49 -27.02
C ILE A 261 21.42 17.70 -26.36
N ALA A 262 20.80 17.51 -25.20
CA ALA A 262 20.14 18.60 -24.48
C ALA A 262 21.12 19.69 -24.02
N ILE A 263 22.29 19.28 -23.54
CA ILE A 263 23.38 20.19 -23.13
C ILE A 263 23.99 20.88 -24.36
N ALA A 264 24.27 20.15 -25.43
CA ALA A 264 24.77 20.70 -26.69
C ALA A 264 23.82 21.77 -27.26
N LYS A 265 22.50 21.52 -27.19
CA LYS A 265 21.47 22.52 -27.55
C LYS A 265 21.49 23.73 -26.63
N TRP A 266 21.66 23.54 -25.33
CA TRP A 266 21.76 24.65 -24.38
C TRP A 266 22.98 25.54 -24.68
N LEU A 267 24.17 24.95 -24.80
CA LEU A 267 25.43 25.66 -25.08
C LEU A 267 25.43 26.38 -26.44
N ASN A 268 24.68 25.87 -27.42
CA ASN A 268 24.62 26.43 -28.77
C ASN A 268 23.30 27.16 -29.10
N TYR A 269 22.44 27.41 -28.11
CA TYR A 269 21.11 27.98 -28.34
C TYR A 269 21.15 29.34 -29.03
N ASP A 270 22.11 30.19 -28.67
CA ASP A 270 22.27 31.52 -29.25
C ASP A 270 22.99 31.51 -30.61
N LYS A 271 23.75 30.46 -30.89
CA LYS A 271 24.49 30.28 -32.15
C LYS A 271 23.64 29.65 -33.24
N SER A 272 22.63 28.87 -32.87
CA SER A 272 21.76 28.19 -33.83
C SER A 272 20.77 29.14 -34.52
N GLN A 273 20.81 29.06 -35.83
CA GLN A 273 20.01 29.74 -36.83
C GLN A 273 18.85 28.88 -37.36
N ARG A 274 18.92 27.56 -37.20
CA ARG A 274 17.92 26.62 -37.73
C ARG A 274 17.02 26.03 -36.66
N ARG A 275 15.74 25.85 -36.99
CA ARG A 275 14.74 25.30 -36.06
C ARG A 275 15.05 23.87 -35.61
N ASN A 276 15.67 23.08 -36.47
CA ASN A 276 15.95 21.66 -36.26
C ASN A 276 17.39 21.37 -35.85
N TRP A 277 18.19 22.39 -35.54
CA TRP A 277 19.59 22.24 -35.09
C TRP A 277 20.55 21.63 -36.12
N THR A 278 20.15 21.54 -37.40
CA THR A 278 21.02 20.99 -38.48
C THR A 278 22.25 21.84 -38.80
N ASP A 279 22.34 23.02 -38.21
CA ASP A 279 23.46 23.95 -38.30
C ASP A 279 24.47 23.81 -37.15
N VAL A 280 24.21 22.93 -36.18
CA VAL A 280 25.11 22.65 -35.05
C VAL A 280 25.69 21.24 -35.23
N PRO A 281 26.92 21.09 -35.78
CA PRO A 281 27.48 19.78 -36.15
C PRO A 281 27.50 18.77 -35.00
N ILE A 282 27.81 19.23 -33.79
CA ILE A 282 27.87 18.34 -32.62
C ILE A 282 26.49 17.76 -32.25
N VAL A 283 25.40 18.48 -32.51
CA VAL A 283 24.04 17.96 -32.28
C VAL A 283 23.75 16.82 -33.26
N LEU A 284 24.21 16.92 -34.51
CA LEU A 284 24.04 15.87 -35.52
C LEU A 284 24.83 14.61 -35.15
N GLN A 285 26.11 14.76 -34.78
CA GLN A 285 26.95 13.63 -34.38
C GLN A 285 26.38 12.88 -33.16
N LEU A 286 25.86 13.62 -32.17
CA LEU A 286 25.19 13.01 -31.02
C LEU A 286 23.86 12.34 -31.40
N GLN A 287 23.13 12.86 -32.40
CA GLN A 287 21.91 12.20 -32.90
C GLN A 287 22.23 10.89 -33.63
N ASP A 288 23.33 10.84 -34.36
CA ASP A 288 23.81 9.62 -35.02
C ASP A 288 24.20 8.57 -33.97
N LEU A 289 25.00 8.94 -32.96
CA LEU A 289 25.36 8.05 -31.84
C LEU A 289 24.12 7.58 -31.04
N GLN A 290 23.15 8.47 -30.80
CA GLN A 290 21.90 8.09 -30.15
C GLN A 290 21.12 7.05 -30.97
N SER A 291 21.10 7.20 -32.29
CA SER A 291 20.41 6.28 -33.20
C SER A 291 21.07 4.90 -33.18
N GLU A 292 22.40 4.85 -33.23
CA GLU A 292 23.18 3.63 -33.10
C GLU A 292 22.85 2.87 -31.80
N TYR A 293 22.89 3.55 -30.65
CA TYR A 293 22.51 2.91 -29.38
C TYR A 293 21.05 2.52 -29.31
N SER A 294 20.15 3.28 -29.93
CA SER A 294 18.73 2.91 -29.98
C SER A 294 18.55 1.61 -30.77
N GLU A 295 19.24 1.45 -31.91
CA GLU A 295 19.22 0.21 -32.71
C GLU A 295 19.76 -0.98 -31.93
N ILE A 296 20.95 -0.85 -31.32
CA ILE A 296 21.54 -1.90 -30.47
C ILE A 296 20.57 -2.26 -29.34
N TYR A 297 20.02 -1.25 -28.66
CA TYR A 297 19.08 -1.48 -27.58
C TYR A 297 17.79 -2.16 -28.06
N GLN A 298 17.24 -1.84 -29.24
CA GLN A 298 16.06 -2.56 -29.75
C GLN A 298 16.35 -4.04 -29.98
N GLN A 299 17.55 -4.39 -30.47
CA GLN A 299 17.97 -5.79 -30.63
C GLN A 299 18.07 -6.50 -29.28
N GLU A 300 18.72 -5.88 -28.28
CA GLU A 300 18.81 -6.42 -26.92
C GLU A 300 17.44 -6.56 -26.25
N LYS A 301 16.57 -5.57 -26.45
CA LYS A 301 15.28 -5.43 -25.79
C LYS A 301 14.38 -6.63 -26.10
N GLN A 302 14.44 -7.23 -27.28
CA GLN A 302 13.63 -8.39 -27.62
C GLN A 302 13.91 -9.57 -26.67
N GLY A 303 15.18 -9.99 -26.55
CA GLY A 303 15.58 -11.07 -25.65
C GLY A 303 15.38 -10.74 -24.17
N LEU A 304 15.68 -9.49 -23.78
CA LEU A 304 15.43 -9.02 -22.41
C LEU A 304 13.94 -9.01 -22.06
N THR A 305 13.08 -8.68 -23.01
CA THR A 305 11.63 -8.60 -22.84
C THR A 305 11.02 -9.99 -22.66
N GLN A 306 11.43 -10.98 -23.46
CA GLN A 306 11.01 -12.37 -23.28
C GLN A 306 11.39 -12.89 -21.88
N LYS A 307 12.66 -12.73 -21.48
CA LYS A 307 13.13 -13.14 -20.14
C LYS A 307 12.39 -12.41 -19.01
N LYS A 308 12.12 -11.11 -19.18
CA LYS A 308 11.38 -10.27 -18.25
C LYS A 308 9.93 -10.73 -18.11
N TRP A 309 9.27 -11.09 -19.21
CA TRP A 309 7.88 -11.56 -19.18
C TRP A 309 7.76 -12.96 -18.62
N LYS A 310 8.72 -13.87 -18.88
CA LYS A 310 8.74 -15.19 -18.22
C LYS A 310 8.64 -15.11 -16.69
N GLN A 311 9.22 -14.07 -16.06
CA GLN A 311 9.17 -13.86 -14.60
C GLN A 311 7.95 -13.06 -14.09
N LYS A 312 7.13 -12.51 -14.99
CA LYS A 312 6.07 -11.52 -14.68
C LYS A 312 4.72 -11.85 -15.28
N GLN A 313 4.68 -12.77 -16.24
CA GLN A 313 3.51 -13.07 -17.03
C GLN A 313 2.43 -13.60 -16.11
N LEU A 314 1.25 -13.01 -16.22
CA LEU A 314 0.00 -13.50 -15.65
C LEU A 314 -1.02 -13.41 -16.78
N THR A 315 -1.95 -14.36 -16.85
CA THR A 315 -3.20 -14.16 -17.58
C THR A 315 -4.06 -13.15 -16.83
N HIS A 316 -5.08 -12.59 -17.50
CA HIS A 316 -6.02 -11.72 -16.81
C HIS A 316 -6.78 -12.49 -15.71
N GLU A 317 -7.13 -13.75 -15.96
CA GLU A 317 -7.77 -14.62 -14.98
C GLU A 317 -6.89 -14.90 -13.75
N GLU A 318 -5.60 -15.21 -13.95
CA GLU A 318 -4.65 -15.34 -12.84
C GLU A 318 -4.54 -14.03 -12.04
N ALA A 319 -4.61 -12.87 -12.71
CA ALA A 319 -4.61 -11.58 -12.03
C ALA A 319 -5.89 -11.36 -11.18
N ARG A 320 -7.06 -11.84 -11.62
CA ARG A 320 -8.32 -11.83 -10.85
C ARG A 320 -8.23 -12.73 -9.62
N GLN A 321 -7.69 -13.95 -9.77
CA GLN A 321 -7.43 -14.85 -8.65
C GLN A 321 -6.47 -14.25 -7.62
N VAL A 322 -5.43 -13.54 -8.09
CA VAL A 322 -4.52 -12.79 -7.23
C VAL A 322 -5.27 -11.68 -6.45
N VAL A 323 -6.20 -10.97 -7.08
CA VAL A 323 -7.04 -9.97 -6.38
C VAL A 323 -7.89 -10.62 -5.29
N GLN A 324 -8.55 -11.74 -5.60
CA GLN A 324 -9.38 -12.48 -4.63
C GLN A 324 -8.54 -13.00 -3.45
N TYR A 325 -7.35 -13.55 -3.72
CA TYR A 325 -6.44 -13.94 -2.66
C TYR A 325 -6.03 -12.74 -1.79
N VAL A 326 -5.69 -11.60 -2.39
CA VAL A 326 -5.32 -10.40 -1.63
C VAL A 326 -6.54 -9.84 -0.85
N GLN A 327 -7.77 -10.00 -1.36
CA GLN A 327 -9.00 -9.69 -0.63
C GLN A 327 -9.14 -10.55 0.63
N SER A 328 -8.86 -11.86 0.57
CA SER A 328 -8.91 -12.74 1.75
C SER A 328 -7.92 -12.30 2.85
N LEU A 329 -6.82 -11.62 2.47
CA LEU A 329 -5.89 -11.02 3.44
C LEU A 329 -6.46 -9.80 4.18
N CYS A 330 -7.66 -9.33 3.83
CA CYS A 330 -8.40 -8.27 4.52
C CYS A 330 -9.22 -8.77 5.71
N ALA A 331 -9.28 -10.09 5.93
CA ALA A 331 -10.01 -10.68 7.05
C ALA A 331 -9.54 -10.15 8.42
N PRO A 332 -10.46 -9.97 9.40
CA PRO A 332 -10.16 -9.34 10.68
C PRO A 332 -9.28 -10.19 11.60
N ASN A 333 -9.26 -11.51 11.41
CA ASN A 333 -8.44 -12.41 12.21
C ASN A 333 -7.24 -12.92 11.41
N TYR A 334 -6.18 -13.32 12.11
CA TYR A 334 -5.07 -14.07 11.53
C TYR A 334 -5.22 -15.54 11.91
N GLY A 335 -4.89 -16.43 10.97
CA GLY A 335 -4.77 -17.86 11.27
C GLY A 335 -3.40 -18.18 11.86
N ARG A 336 -3.37 -18.95 12.93
CA ARG A 336 -2.19 -19.70 13.35
C ARG A 336 -2.26 -21.04 12.65
N HIS A 337 -1.24 -21.33 11.86
CA HIS A 337 -1.13 -22.60 11.15
C HIS A 337 0.12 -23.33 11.63
N HIS A 338 0.07 -24.65 11.62
CA HIS A 338 1.23 -25.49 11.83
C HIS A 338 2.20 -25.30 10.65
N GLN A 339 3.48 -25.00 10.94
CA GLN A 339 4.43 -24.58 9.89
C GLN A 339 4.74 -25.67 8.87
N GLN A 340 4.72 -26.94 9.27
CA GLN A 340 5.06 -28.07 8.40
C GLN A 340 3.85 -28.61 7.63
N THR A 341 2.66 -28.61 8.24
CA THR A 341 1.46 -29.25 7.67
C THR A 341 0.46 -28.25 7.11
N GLY A 342 0.58 -26.96 7.45
CA GLY A 342 -0.39 -25.92 7.09
C GLY A 342 -1.70 -26.00 7.88
N GLU A 343 -1.85 -26.97 8.78
CA GLU A 343 -3.08 -27.20 9.54
C GLU A 343 -3.44 -25.99 10.40
N PHE A 344 -4.71 -25.60 10.37
CA PHE A 344 -5.21 -24.49 11.17
C PHE A 344 -5.28 -24.88 12.65
N LEU A 345 -4.54 -24.16 13.49
CA LEU A 345 -4.43 -24.42 14.93
C LEU A 345 -5.38 -23.53 15.74
N SER A 346 -5.39 -22.23 15.45
CA SER A 346 -6.22 -21.24 16.16
C SER A 346 -6.24 -19.92 15.39
N HIS A 347 -7.04 -18.96 15.85
CA HIS A 347 -7.04 -17.61 15.29
C HIS A 347 -6.81 -16.55 16.37
N GLY A 348 -6.42 -15.36 15.95
CA GLY A 348 -6.38 -14.18 16.82
C GLY A 348 -6.81 -12.92 16.09
N THR A 349 -7.28 -11.93 16.84
CA THR A 349 -7.69 -10.64 16.26
C THR A 349 -6.47 -9.87 15.76
N ARG A 350 -6.56 -9.31 14.56
CA ARG A 350 -5.50 -8.46 13.99
C ARG A 350 -5.67 -7.02 14.47
N PRO A 351 -4.57 -6.27 14.64
CA PRO A 351 -4.66 -4.84 14.87
C PRO A 351 -5.30 -4.15 13.66
N GLN A 352 -6.12 -3.12 13.91
CA GLN A 352 -6.83 -2.37 12.88
C GLN A 352 -5.88 -1.86 11.78
N SER A 353 -4.67 -1.41 12.15
CA SER A 353 -3.60 -1.01 11.21
C SER A 353 -3.20 -2.08 10.22
N ALA A 354 -3.18 -3.36 10.62
CA ALA A 354 -2.84 -4.46 9.73
C ALA A 354 -3.99 -4.78 8.77
N VAL A 355 -5.24 -4.60 9.20
CA VAL A 355 -6.43 -4.83 8.38
C VAL A 355 -6.60 -3.67 7.39
N ALA A 356 -6.51 -2.43 7.84
CA ALA A 356 -6.52 -1.23 6.99
C ALA A 356 -5.44 -1.27 5.89
N ARG A 357 -4.21 -1.69 6.23
CA ARG A 357 -3.14 -1.83 5.24
C ARG A 357 -3.45 -2.91 4.20
N ALA A 358 -4.09 -4.01 4.61
CA ALA A 358 -4.50 -5.05 3.68
C ALA A 358 -5.58 -4.53 2.71
N TRP A 359 -6.61 -3.85 3.22
CA TRP A 359 -7.64 -3.19 2.41
C TRP A 359 -7.05 -2.19 1.40
N GLN A 360 -6.13 -1.33 1.83
CA GLN A 360 -5.47 -0.39 0.90
C GLN A 360 -4.70 -1.14 -0.20
N THR A 361 -3.98 -2.19 0.15
CA THR A 361 -3.20 -2.99 -0.81
C THR A 361 -4.11 -3.69 -1.80
N TYR A 362 -5.19 -4.31 -1.31
CA TYR A 362 -6.25 -4.94 -2.09
C TYR A 362 -6.87 -3.96 -3.09
N LEU A 363 -7.31 -2.79 -2.63
CA LEU A 363 -7.96 -1.80 -3.47
C LEU A 363 -7.04 -1.22 -4.55
N ILE A 364 -5.78 -0.91 -4.21
CA ILE A 364 -4.79 -0.47 -5.20
C ILE A 364 -4.58 -1.55 -6.25
N LEU A 365 -4.47 -2.82 -5.85
CA LEU A 365 -4.27 -3.93 -6.77
C LEU A 365 -5.52 -4.16 -7.64
N LYS A 366 -6.71 -4.16 -7.05
CA LYS A 366 -7.98 -4.29 -7.76
C LYS A 366 -8.15 -3.16 -8.78
N LEU A 367 -7.88 -1.91 -8.40
CA LEU A 367 -7.85 -0.78 -9.34
C LEU A 367 -6.88 -0.98 -10.51
N LEU A 368 -5.70 -1.57 -10.28
CA LEU A 368 -4.71 -1.77 -11.34
C LEU A 368 -5.01 -2.97 -12.26
N VAL A 369 -5.75 -3.96 -11.76
CA VAL A 369 -6.19 -5.13 -12.54
C VAL A 369 -7.43 -4.78 -13.37
N TYR A 370 -8.42 -4.16 -12.73
CA TYR A 370 -9.70 -3.81 -13.35
C TYR A 370 -9.74 -2.40 -13.94
N CYS A 371 -8.66 -1.62 -13.85
CA CYS A 371 -8.56 -0.34 -14.56
C CYS A 371 -7.15 -0.10 -15.13
N PRO A 372 -7.03 0.47 -16.34
CA PRO A 372 -5.76 0.80 -16.98
C PRO A 372 -5.10 2.05 -16.39
N VAL A 373 -5.25 2.28 -15.09
CA VAL A 373 -4.73 3.46 -14.39
C VAL A 373 -3.22 3.34 -14.19
N ARG A 374 -2.51 4.47 -14.31
CA ARG A 374 -1.09 4.52 -13.96
C ARG A 374 -0.93 4.60 -12.45
N GLN A 375 0.17 4.07 -11.94
CA GLN A 375 0.58 4.24 -10.54
C GLN A 375 0.59 5.70 -10.07
N GLU A 376 0.96 6.65 -10.95
CA GLU A 376 0.90 8.10 -10.68
C GLU A 376 -0.56 8.60 -10.53
N GLU A 377 -1.48 8.03 -11.30
CA GLU A 377 -2.89 8.38 -11.27
C GLU A 377 -3.54 7.86 -9.99
N VAL A 378 -3.24 6.60 -9.60
CA VAL A 378 -3.65 6.01 -8.31
C VAL A 378 -3.17 6.86 -7.14
N ARG A 379 -1.90 7.30 -7.19
CA ARG A 379 -1.29 8.18 -6.18
C ARG A 379 -2.04 9.50 -6.03
N ASN A 380 -2.53 10.04 -7.14
CA ASN A 380 -3.15 11.37 -7.19
C ASN A 380 -4.68 11.31 -7.01
N LEU A 381 -5.25 10.14 -6.67
CA LEU A 381 -6.67 10.03 -6.31
C LEU A 381 -6.93 10.72 -4.97
N LYS A 382 -7.88 11.64 -4.97
CA LYS A 382 -8.33 12.45 -3.85
C LYS A 382 -9.85 12.48 -3.89
N PHE A 383 -10.48 12.03 -2.80
CA PHE A 383 -11.94 11.97 -2.74
C PHE A 383 -12.53 13.38 -2.75
N GLY A 384 -13.52 13.65 -3.60
CA GLY A 384 -14.13 14.97 -3.79
C GLY A 384 -13.32 15.96 -4.65
N GLU A 385 -12.08 15.64 -5.03
CA GLU A 385 -11.24 16.51 -5.89
C GLU A 385 -10.95 15.85 -7.25
N THR A 386 -10.43 14.62 -7.24
CA THR A 386 -10.07 13.87 -8.45
C THR A 386 -10.82 12.54 -8.57
N LEU A 387 -11.47 12.10 -7.49
CA LEU A 387 -12.38 10.96 -7.46
C LEU A 387 -13.74 11.40 -6.92
N PHE A 388 -14.80 11.18 -7.70
CA PHE A 388 -16.16 11.62 -7.40
C PHE A 388 -17.11 10.43 -7.37
N ARG A 389 -17.93 10.34 -6.32
CA ARG A 389 -19.06 9.40 -6.27
C ARG A 389 -20.26 10.05 -6.95
N LYS A 390 -20.87 9.37 -7.92
CA LYS A 390 -22.05 9.80 -8.68
C LYS A 390 -23.11 8.71 -8.65
N GLN A 391 -24.31 9.03 -9.12
CA GLN A 391 -25.38 8.08 -9.42
C GLN A 391 -25.71 8.19 -10.90
N ASP A 392 -26.09 7.08 -11.51
CA ASP A 392 -26.61 7.08 -12.89
C ASP A 392 -28.11 7.40 -12.90
N ASP A 393 -28.72 7.39 -14.08
CA ASP A 393 -30.15 7.71 -14.24
C ASP A 393 -31.07 6.70 -13.51
N ARG A 394 -30.54 5.53 -13.12
CA ARG A 394 -31.24 4.50 -12.34
C ARG A 394 -30.94 4.59 -10.84
N GLY A 395 -30.16 5.57 -10.41
CA GLY A 395 -29.76 5.75 -9.01
C GLY A 395 -28.62 4.83 -8.56
N ILE A 396 -28.00 4.05 -9.45
CA ILE A 396 -26.93 3.12 -9.12
C ILE A 396 -25.64 3.94 -8.90
N PRO A 397 -24.97 3.80 -7.73
CA PRO A 397 -23.78 4.55 -7.45
C PRO A 397 -22.59 4.05 -8.27
N TYR A 398 -21.74 4.98 -8.71
CA TYR A 398 -20.48 4.70 -9.36
C TYR A 398 -19.45 5.79 -9.08
N TYR A 399 -18.19 5.50 -9.39
CA TYR A 399 -17.09 6.45 -9.23
C TYR A 399 -16.59 6.98 -10.58
N VAL A 400 -16.24 8.26 -10.63
CA VAL A 400 -15.60 8.93 -11.77
C VAL A 400 -14.28 9.52 -11.34
N VAL A 401 -13.24 9.27 -12.13
CA VAL A 401 -11.94 9.91 -11.99
C VAL A 401 -11.85 11.10 -12.92
N LYS A 402 -11.44 12.26 -12.39
CA LYS A 402 -11.12 13.48 -13.16
C LYS A 402 -9.71 13.95 -12.82
N LEU A 403 -8.80 13.86 -13.78
CA LEU A 403 -7.40 14.26 -13.61
C LEU A 403 -7.06 15.41 -14.54
N GLN A 404 -6.79 16.58 -13.97
CA GLN A 404 -6.30 17.75 -14.71
C GLN A 404 -4.87 17.51 -15.22
N GLU A 405 -4.03 16.92 -14.39
CA GLU A 405 -2.65 16.58 -14.72
C GLU A 405 -2.51 15.10 -15.04
N HIS A 406 -2.03 14.78 -16.24
CA HIS A 406 -1.69 13.43 -16.65
C HIS A 406 -0.52 13.44 -17.65
N LYS A 407 -0.09 12.25 -18.12
CA LYS A 407 1.07 12.13 -19.02
C LYS A 407 0.96 13.03 -20.27
N LEU A 408 -0.26 13.20 -20.79
CA LEU A 408 -0.54 13.93 -22.03
C LEU A 408 -1.13 15.34 -21.79
N SER A 409 -1.38 15.76 -20.55
CA SER A 409 -2.07 17.02 -20.28
C SER A 409 -1.34 18.24 -20.83
N SER A 410 -0.01 18.23 -20.85
CA SER A 410 0.80 19.30 -21.44
C SER A 410 0.69 19.39 -22.97
N ARG A 411 0.23 18.32 -23.62
CA ARG A 411 0.10 18.22 -25.08
C ARG A 411 -1.34 18.40 -25.53
N THR A 412 -2.30 17.89 -24.77
CA THR A 412 -3.74 17.95 -25.09
C THR A 412 -4.45 19.14 -24.48
N HIS A 413 -3.94 19.67 -23.36
CA HIS A 413 -4.61 20.69 -22.52
C HIS A 413 -6.04 20.30 -22.08
N LYS A 414 -6.36 19.01 -22.12
CA LYS A 414 -7.67 18.46 -21.73
C LYS A 414 -7.51 17.60 -20.48
N PRO A 415 -8.45 17.66 -19.51
CA PRO A 415 -8.47 16.72 -18.41
C PRO A 415 -8.76 15.30 -18.92
N ARG A 416 -8.30 14.31 -18.15
CA ARG A 416 -8.68 12.91 -18.34
C ARG A 416 -9.85 12.60 -17.41
N GLU A 417 -11.01 12.26 -17.97
CA GLU A 417 -12.21 11.84 -17.26
C GLU A 417 -12.61 10.43 -17.66
N TYR A 418 -12.87 9.54 -16.69
CA TYR A 418 -13.35 8.19 -16.95
C TYR A 418 -14.12 7.60 -15.75
N LYS A 419 -15.11 6.77 -16.05
CA LYS A 419 -15.88 5.98 -15.08
C LYS A 419 -15.05 4.78 -14.59
N LEU A 420 -15.10 4.49 -13.29
CA LEU A 420 -14.55 3.25 -12.73
C LEU A 420 -15.59 2.12 -12.87
N PRO A 421 -15.17 0.87 -13.15
CA PRO A 421 -16.07 -0.27 -13.20
C PRO A 421 -16.82 -0.50 -11.89
N GLY A 422 -18.09 -0.93 -12.01
CA GLY A 422 -19.01 -1.09 -10.88
C GLY A 422 -18.51 -2.05 -9.80
N ILE A 423 -17.72 -3.06 -10.18
CA ILE A 423 -17.11 -4.04 -9.26
C ILE A 423 -16.18 -3.40 -8.20
N LEU A 424 -15.76 -2.14 -8.41
CA LEU A 424 -14.96 -1.38 -7.45
C LEU A 424 -15.80 -0.57 -6.47
N THR A 425 -17.05 -0.27 -6.79
CA THR A 425 -17.85 0.73 -6.06
C THR A 425 -18.04 0.35 -4.60
N GLU A 426 -18.46 -0.89 -4.33
CA GLU A 426 -18.73 -1.34 -2.96
C GLU A 426 -17.47 -1.34 -2.09
N ASP A 427 -16.34 -1.83 -2.61
CA ASP A 427 -15.08 -1.84 -1.87
C ASP A 427 -14.52 -0.43 -1.65
N LEU A 428 -14.71 0.47 -2.63
CA LEU A 428 -14.35 1.88 -2.49
C LEU A 428 -15.25 2.57 -1.45
N ASP A 429 -16.55 2.28 -1.43
CA ASP A 429 -17.47 2.77 -0.41
C ASP A 429 -17.02 2.30 0.98
N LEU A 430 -16.66 1.02 1.14
CA LEU A 430 -16.14 0.49 2.40
C LEU A 430 -14.84 1.20 2.82
N TRP A 431 -13.94 1.48 1.88
CA TRP A 431 -12.72 2.21 2.21
C TRP A 431 -12.99 3.66 2.61
N VAL A 432 -13.80 4.38 1.82
CA VAL A 432 -14.08 5.80 1.99
C VAL A 432 -14.94 6.06 3.22
N TYR A 433 -15.94 5.22 3.49
CA TYR A 433 -16.94 5.47 4.53
C TYR A 433 -16.73 4.67 5.81
N LYS A 434 -15.88 3.62 5.82
CA LYS A 434 -15.54 2.86 7.04
C LYS A 434 -14.07 2.98 7.42
N TRP A 435 -13.16 2.55 6.56
CA TRP A 435 -11.74 2.44 6.94
C TRP A 435 -11.05 3.78 7.09
N ARG A 436 -11.23 4.70 6.13
CA ARG A 436 -10.59 6.01 6.16
C ARG A 436 -11.07 6.86 7.35
N PRO A 437 -12.37 6.90 7.70
CA PRO A 437 -12.85 7.56 8.92
C PRO A 437 -12.34 6.92 10.20
N LEU A 438 -12.28 5.58 10.27
CA LEU A 438 -11.69 4.88 11.42
C LEU A 438 -10.23 5.26 11.64
N ILE A 439 -9.45 5.35 10.56
CA ILE A 439 -8.05 5.81 10.62
C ILE A 439 -7.98 7.27 11.06
N ALA A 440 -8.84 8.13 10.50
CA ALA A 440 -8.92 9.54 10.86
C ALA A 440 -9.23 9.73 12.36
N GLU A 441 -10.15 8.94 12.90
CA GLU A 441 -10.48 8.97 14.33
C GLU A 441 -9.31 8.48 15.18
N SER A 442 -8.65 7.40 14.76
CA SER A 442 -7.51 6.85 15.50
C SER A 442 -6.34 7.81 15.65
N VAL A 443 -6.11 8.72 14.71
CA VAL A 443 -4.99 9.68 14.81
C VAL A 443 -5.30 10.90 15.68
N LYS A 444 -6.57 11.12 16.09
CA LYS A 444 -6.96 12.30 16.89
C LYS A 444 -6.40 12.28 18.30
N THR A 445 -6.24 11.09 18.89
CA THR A 445 -5.75 10.90 20.26
C THR A 445 -4.61 9.87 20.28
N LEU A 446 -3.69 10.00 21.24
CA LEU A 446 -2.61 9.03 21.41
C LEU A 446 -3.13 7.63 21.76
N GLU A 447 -4.22 7.55 22.53
CA GLU A 447 -4.87 6.28 22.88
C GLU A 447 -5.45 5.59 21.64
N GLY A 448 -6.23 6.30 20.82
CA GLY A 448 -6.75 5.74 19.56
C GLY A 448 -5.63 5.32 18.62
N TRP A 449 -4.54 6.08 18.58
CA TRP A 449 -3.39 5.77 17.73
C TRP A 449 -2.69 4.49 18.17
N THR A 450 -2.44 4.36 19.47
CA THR A 450 -1.83 3.16 20.04
C THR A 450 -2.74 1.94 19.85
N GLU A 451 -4.05 2.07 20.08
CA GLU A 451 -5.03 1.00 19.84
C GLU A 451 -5.07 0.55 18.38
N PHE A 452 -5.03 1.49 17.43
CA PHE A 452 -4.98 1.19 15.99
C PHE A 452 -3.80 0.30 15.61
N TRP A 453 -2.66 0.47 16.30
CA TRP A 453 -1.47 -0.38 16.16
C TRP A 453 -1.51 -1.68 16.97
N GLY A 454 -2.57 -1.91 17.74
CA GLY A 454 -2.72 -3.04 18.65
C GLY A 454 -1.83 -2.91 19.90
N TYR A 455 -1.53 -1.68 20.30
CA TYR A 455 -0.94 -1.38 21.60
C TYR A 455 -2.07 -1.04 22.57
N GLY A 456 -2.34 -1.92 23.53
CA GLY A 456 -3.12 -1.51 24.69
C GLY A 456 -2.38 -0.41 25.45
N ALA A 457 -3.09 0.35 26.29
CA ALA A 457 -2.56 1.49 27.04
C ALA A 457 -1.27 1.19 27.83
N ASP A 458 -1.04 -0.07 28.21
CA ASP A 458 0.09 -0.54 29.00
C ASP A 458 1.12 -1.36 28.18
N LYS A 459 0.94 -1.55 26.87
CA LYS A 459 1.74 -2.53 26.11
C LYS A 459 3.20 -2.12 25.98
N VAL A 460 3.50 -0.82 25.84
CA VAL A 460 4.89 -0.32 25.80
C VAL A 460 5.58 -0.62 27.14
N GLU A 461 4.93 -0.30 28.26
CA GLU A 461 5.46 -0.59 29.60
C GLU A 461 5.61 -2.09 29.86
N ARG A 462 4.69 -2.93 29.36
CA ARG A 462 4.81 -4.38 29.45
C ARG A 462 6.00 -4.93 28.66
N ILE A 463 6.28 -4.40 27.47
CA ILE A 463 7.47 -4.80 26.69
C ILE A 463 8.73 -4.34 27.42
N ARG A 464 8.76 -3.10 27.93
CA ARG A 464 9.89 -2.57 28.73
C ARG A 464 10.17 -3.43 29.96
N ALA A 465 9.14 -3.76 30.73
CA ALA A 465 9.28 -4.63 31.89
C ALA A 465 9.81 -6.04 31.52
N ARG A 466 9.44 -6.58 30.35
CA ARG A 466 9.98 -7.86 29.86
C ARG A 466 11.45 -7.78 29.47
N VAL A 467 11.87 -6.68 28.84
CA VAL A 467 13.29 -6.45 28.50
C VAL A 467 14.12 -6.38 29.79
N GLU A 468 13.67 -5.62 30.79
CA GLU A 468 14.36 -5.50 32.08
C GLU A 468 14.41 -6.83 32.84
N ALA A 469 13.30 -7.57 32.87
CA ALA A 469 13.28 -8.91 33.46
C ALA A 469 14.26 -9.87 32.74
N ALA A 470 14.30 -9.84 31.41
CA ALA A 470 15.20 -10.68 30.63
C ALA A 470 16.68 -10.34 30.86
N ARG A 471 17.03 -9.06 31.01
CA ARG A 471 18.38 -8.61 31.40
C ARG A 471 18.80 -9.11 32.79
N GLN A 472 17.83 -9.37 33.66
CA GLN A 472 18.04 -9.98 34.98
C GLN A 472 18.02 -11.53 34.93
N GLY A 473 17.92 -12.14 33.74
CA GLY A 473 17.83 -13.59 33.57
C GLY A 473 16.43 -14.17 33.82
N ILE A 474 15.42 -13.33 33.99
CA ILE A 474 14.02 -13.74 34.22
C ILE A 474 13.26 -13.75 32.89
N VAL A 475 13.04 -14.93 32.33
CA VAL A 475 12.28 -15.12 31.08
C VAL A 475 11.05 -15.99 31.32
N ALA A 476 9.89 -15.52 30.84
CA ALA A 476 8.59 -16.16 31.06
C ALA A 476 8.29 -17.33 30.10
N GLU A 477 9.04 -17.45 29.00
CA GLU A 477 8.86 -18.46 27.96
C GLU A 477 10.11 -19.35 27.85
N LYS A 478 9.94 -20.59 27.39
CA LYS A 478 11.07 -21.43 26.96
C LYS A 478 11.72 -20.74 25.75
N VAL A 479 12.81 -20.02 25.99
CA VAL A 479 13.57 -19.38 24.92
C VAL A 479 14.34 -20.46 24.17
N GLU A 480 13.92 -20.78 22.95
CA GLU A 480 14.63 -21.73 22.06
C GLU A 480 15.96 -21.15 21.54
N ALA A 481 16.10 -19.83 21.59
CA ALA A 481 17.32 -19.08 21.26
C ALA A 481 18.15 -18.72 22.51
N SER A 482 19.34 -18.14 22.32
CA SER A 482 20.08 -17.53 23.44
C SER A 482 19.29 -16.38 24.06
N ILE A 483 19.50 -16.14 25.36
CA ILE A 483 18.88 -15.02 26.09
C ILE A 483 19.20 -13.69 25.41
N ASP A 484 20.44 -13.50 24.94
CA ASP A 484 20.85 -12.28 24.23
C ASP A 484 20.00 -12.03 22.97
N LYS A 485 19.77 -13.07 22.16
CA LYS A 485 18.93 -12.96 20.95
C LYS A 485 17.47 -12.68 21.30
N TYR A 486 16.98 -13.13 22.45
CA TYR A 486 15.65 -12.78 22.94
C TYR A 486 15.59 -11.31 23.40
N ILE A 487 16.61 -10.83 24.12
CA ILE A 487 16.73 -9.42 24.53
C ILE A 487 16.76 -8.53 23.30
N GLU A 488 17.61 -8.81 22.30
CA GLU A 488 17.67 -8.05 21.04
C GLU A 488 16.31 -7.97 20.33
N GLN A 489 15.55 -9.08 20.32
CA GLN A 489 14.22 -9.11 19.72
C GLN A 489 13.20 -8.27 20.49
N GLU A 490 13.20 -8.34 21.82
CA GLU A 490 12.29 -7.54 22.66
C GLU A 490 12.67 -6.05 22.64
N GLU A 491 13.95 -5.71 22.61
CA GLU A 491 14.44 -4.34 22.43
C GLU A 491 14.01 -3.77 21.07
N ALA A 492 14.15 -4.55 19.98
CA ALA A 492 13.67 -4.14 18.66
C ALA A 492 12.13 -3.93 18.65
N ARG A 493 11.37 -4.75 19.40
CA ARG A 493 9.92 -4.57 19.58
C ARG A 493 9.59 -3.31 20.38
N LEU A 494 10.33 -3.04 21.45
CA LEU A 494 10.19 -1.84 22.30
C LEU A 494 10.46 -0.59 21.47
N GLN A 495 11.61 -0.51 20.82
CA GLN A 495 11.98 0.61 19.95
C GLN A 495 10.94 0.84 18.86
N GLY A 496 10.43 -0.23 18.24
CA GLY A 496 9.37 -0.14 17.24
C GLY A 496 8.05 0.41 17.78
N ALA A 497 7.73 0.18 19.05
CA ALA A 497 6.56 0.72 19.72
C ALA A 497 6.76 2.18 20.13
N GLU A 498 7.90 2.51 20.73
CA GLU A 498 8.28 3.87 21.11
C GLU A 498 8.35 4.79 19.89
N ASN A 499 8.95 4.34 18.79
CA ASN A 499 8.97 5.10 17.53
C ASN A 499 7.57 5.40 16.98
N ARG A 500 6.58 4.53 17.23
CA ARG A 500 5.19 4.78 16.81
C ARG A 500 4.51 5.78 17.72
N VAL A 501 4.73 5.69 19.03
CA VAL A 501 4.23 6.67 20.01
C VAL A 501 4.80 8.06 19.69
N ALA A 502 6.12 8.16 19.49
CA ALA A 502 6.80 9.41 19.17
C ALA A 502 6.34 10.03 17.84
N ALA A 503 5.94 9.21 16.87
CA ALA A 503 5.48 9.67 15.57
C ALA A 503 4.01 10.12 15.53
N TRP A 504 3.26 10.05 16.64
CA TRP A 504 1.82 10.34 16.66
C TRP A 504 1.48 11.75 16.14
N GLU A 505 2.13 12.79 16.66
CA GLU A 505 1.88 14.18 16.25
C GLU A 505 2.21 14.42 14.76
N VAL A 506 3.31 13.84 14.30
CA VAL A 506 3.72 13.90 12.89
C VAL A 506 2.71 13.15 12.00
N ALA A 507 2.24 11.98 12.44
CA ALA A 507 1.25 11.18 11.73
C ALA A 507 -0.10 11.92 11.61
N LYS A 508 -0.54 12.57 12.70
CA LYS A 508 -1.74 13.41 12.74
C LYS A 508 -1.64 14.58 11.75
N THR A 509 -0.56 15.35 11.83
CA THR A 509 -0.31 16.49 10.94
C THR A 509 -0.25 16.05 9.47
N ASN A 510 0.47 14.98 9.16
CA ASN A 510 0.55 14.45 7.79
C ASN A 510 -0.83 14.04 7.27
N PHE A 511 -1.62 13.31 8.07
CA PHE A 511 -2.92 12.81 7.65
C PHE A 511 -3.93 13.95 7.41
N GLU A 512 -3.93 14.97 8.27
CA GLU A 512 -4.81 16.15 8.15
C GLU A 512 -4.40 17.09 7.00
N SER A 513 -3.14 17.02 6.54
CA SER A 513 -2.62 17.93 5.51
C SER A 513 -3.24 17.76 4.11
N HIS A 514 -3.99 16.68 3.86
CA HIS A 514 -4.48 16.37 2.52
C HIS A 514 -5.67 15.40 2.49
N ASN A 515 -6.36 15.35 1.34
CA ASN A 515 -7.47 14.42 1.13
C ASN A 515 -7.18 13.26 0.15
N TYR A 516 -5.91 12.81 0.07
CA TYR A 516 -5.57 11.64 -0.76
C TYR A 516 -6.34 10.39 -0.31
N LEU A 517 -6.81 9.62 -1.29
CA LEU A 517 -7.56 8.38 -1.10
C LEU A 517 -6.67 7.30 -0.48
N PHE A 518 -5.42 7.20 -0.97
CA PHE A 518 -4.42 6.25 -0.50
C PHE A 518 -3.19 6.99 0.03
N PHE A 519 -2.67 6.51 1.16
CA PHE A 519 -1.56 7.16 1.88
C PHE A 519 -0.67 6.12 2.56
N ILE A 520 0.54 6.53 2.91
CA ILE A 520 1.51 5.64 3.53
C ILE A 520 1.02 5.25 4.94
N THR A 521 0.98 3.95 5.22
CA THR A 521 0.58 3.39 6.53
C THR A 521 1.79 3.05 7.42
N GLY A 522 2.94 3.70 7.21
CA GLY A 522 4.03 3.87 8.20
C GLY A 522 4.71 2.64 8.83
N LYS A 523 4.86 1.48 8.15
CA LYS A 523 5.37 0.26 8.83
C LYS A 523 6.80 0.39 9.39
N ARG A 524 7.75 0.89 8.58
CA ARG A 524 9.18 0.99 8.92
C ARG A 524 9.62 2.38 9.35
N ASP A 525 8.93 3.39 8.84
CA ASP A 525 9.13 4.79 9.18
C ASP A 525 7.77 5.34 9.62
N PRO A 526 7.48 5.33 10.94
CA PRO A 526 6.22 5.84 11.46
C PRO A 526 5.96 7.32 11.11
N ASN A 527 7.00 8.13 10.94
CA ASN A 527 6.89 9.55 10.54
C ASN A 527 6.44 9.73 9.08
N SER A 528 6.46 8.66 8.28
CA SER A 528 5.86 8.67 6.94
C SER A 528 4.36 8.40 6.95
N PHE A 529 3.77 8.00 8.09
CA PHE A 529 2.34 7.73 8.17
C PHE A 529 1.55 8.97 7.75
N GLY A 530 0.47 8.73 7.01
CA GLY A 530 -0.41 9.79 6.55
C GLY A 530 0.07 10.45 5.26
N LYS A 531 1.37 10.49 4.96
CA LYS A 531 1.89 11.14 3.73
C LYS A 531 1.34 10.49 2.45
N PRO A 532 1.25 11.23 1.33
CA PRO A 532 0.90 10.65 0.04
C PRO A 532 1.89 9.55 -0.33
N HIS A 533 1.40 8.51 -0.98
CA HIS A 533 2.30 7.52 -1.57
C HIS A 533 3.26 8.20 -2.55
N TYR A 534 4.48 7.68 -2.68
CA TYR A 534 5.32 7.93 -3.85
C TYR A 534 5.22 6.76 -4.83
N VAL A 535 5.50 6.99 -6.12
CA VAL A 535 5.39 5.97 -7.17
C VAL A 535 6.09 4.66 -6.81
N ALA A 536 7.32 4.73 -6.32
CA ALA A 536 8.10 3.55 -5.95
C ALA A 536 7.53 2.80 -4.72
N SER A 537 6.72 3.44 -3.88
CA SER A 537 6.03 2.76 -2.77
C SER A 537 4.87 1.91 -3.26
N ILE A 538 4.04 2.43 -4.18
CA ILE A 538 2.95 1.68 -4.83
C ILE A 538 3.54 0.52 -5.60
N TRP A 539 4.60 0.77 -6.39
CA TRP A 539 5.29 -0.26 -7.15
C TRP A 539 5.75 -1.42 -6.24
N ARG A 540 6.45 -1.14 -5.13
CA ARG A 540 6.93 -2.17 -4.20
C ARG A 540 5.79 -2.92 -3.52
N MET A 541 4.73 -2.19 -3.13
CA MET A 541 3.56 -2.78 -2.48
C MET A 541 2.87 -3.79 -3.41
N VAL A 542 2.51 -3.36 -4.62
CA VAL A 542 1.84 -4.19 -5.63
C VAL A 542 2.71 -5.37 -6.03
N ASN A 543 3.99 -5.12 -6.31
CA ASN A 543 4.93 -6.14 -6.75
C ASN A 543 5.11 -7.25 -5.70
N ARG A 544 5.21 -6.87 -4.42
CA ARG A 544 5.27 -7.85 -3.32
C ARG A 544 3.95 -8.58 -3.11
N ALA A 545 2.82 -7.88 -3.20
CA ALA A 545 1.50 -8.49 -3.02
C ALA A 545 1.24 -9.57 -4.07
N ILE A 546 1.53 -9.28 -5.34
CA ILE A 546 1.39 -10.24 -6.44
C ILE A 546 2.35 -11.41 -6.27
N ALA A 547 3.64 -11.16 -5.96
CA ALA A 547 4.61 -12.23 -5.76
C ALA A 547 4.19 -13.18 -4.62
N THR A 548 3.68 -12.63 -3.50
CA THR A 548 3.17 -13.46 -2.39
C THR A 548 1.94 -14.25 -2.80
N ALA A 549 1.00 -13.62 -3.50
CA ALA A 549 -0.23 -14.27 -3.94
C ALA A 549 0.05 -15.40 -4.93
N THR A 550 0.89 -15.14 -5.94
CA THR A 550 1.27 -16.14 -6.95
C THR A 550 2.06 -17.31 -6.37
N LEU A 551 2.94 -17.06 -5.39
CA LEU A 551 3.61 -18.14 -4.67
C LEU A 551 2.60 -19.02 -3.91
N ALA A 552 1.60 -18.40 -3.26
CA ALA A 552 0.59 -19.12 -2.52
C ALA A 552 -0.40 -19.89 -3.41
N LEU A 553 -0.79 -19.31 -4.55
CA LEU A 553 -1.79 -19.87 -5.46
C LEU A 553 -1.21 -20.87 -6.46
N PHE A 554 0.00 -20.60 -6.96
CA PHE A 554 0.58 -21.29 -8.12
C PHE A 554 1.93 -21.96 -7.81
N GLY A 555 2.42 -21.88 -6.58
CA GLY A 555 3.70 -22.46 -6.18
C GLY A 555 4.95 -21.70 -6.67
N GLU A 556 4.78 -20.64 -7.46
CA GLU A 556 5.88 -19.83 -7.99
C GLU A 556 5.61 -18.33 -7.81
N ALA A 557 6.59 -17.59 -7.28
CA ALA A 557 6.50 -16.15 -7.10
C ALA A 557 6.72 -15.41 -8.43
N ARG A 558 5.66 -14.81 -8.99
CA ARG A 558 5.73 -13.94 -10.17
C ARG A 558 5.85 -12.46 -9.76
N TRP A 559 6.89 -11.79 -10.23
CA TRP A 559 7.24 -10.43 -9.81
C TRP A 559 6.64 -9.35 -10.73
N THR A 560 5.34 -9.46 -10.99
CA THR A 560 4.55 -8.53 -11.83
C THR A 560 4.45 -7.15 -11.16
N ASN A 561 4.21 -6.09 -11.94
CA ASN A 561 4.19 -4.72 -11.43
C ASN A 561 3.00 -3.92 -12.02
N PRO A 562 2.69 -2.71 -11.51
CA PRO A 562 1.54 -1.93 -11.97
C PRO A 562 1.50 -1.72 -13.49
N HIS A 563 2.65 -1.50 -14.13
CA HIS A 563 2.69 -1.29 -15.57
C HIS A 563 2.44 -2.58 -16.36
N ALA A 564 2.96 -3.71 -15.87
CA ALA A 564 2.72 -5.02 -16.47
C ALA A 564 1.23 -5.41 -16.42
N LEU A 565 0.51 -5.07 -15.35
CA LEU A 565 -0.95 -5.29 -15.27
C LEU A 565 -1.71 -4.55 -16.38
N ARG A 566 -1.31 -3.31 -16.71
CA ARG A 566 -1.90 -2.55 -17.83
C ARG A 566 -1.70 -3.25 -19.17
N HIS A 567 -0.51 -3.84 -19.37
CA HIS A 567 -0.20 -4.60 -20.57
C HIS A 567 -0.96 -5.94 -20.64
N ILE A 568 -1.14 -6.61 -19.50
CA ILE A 568 -1.97 -7.82 -19.42
C ILE A 568 -3.42 -7.50 -19.78
N ALA A 569 -3.97 -6.38 -19.29
CA ALA A 569 -5.30 -5.92 -19.67
C ALA A 569 -5.39 -5.55 -21.16
N GLU A 570 -4.38 -4.84 -21.70
CA GLU A 570 -4.30 -4.51 -23.13
C GLU A 570 -4.28 -5.75 -24.02
N LYS A 571 -3.52 -6.76 -23.62
CA LYS A 571 -3.51 -8.06 -24.30
C LYS A 571 -4.89 -8.72 -24.24
N HIS A 572 -5.49 -8.82 -23.06
CA HIS A 572 -6.78 -9.48 -22.88
C HIS A 572 -7.88 -8.89 -23.78
N ILE A 573 -7.96 -7.55 -23.83
CA ILE A 573 -8.96 -6.85 -24.67
C ILE A 573 -8.74 -7.11 -26.17
N ARG A 574 -7.48 -7.21 -26.61
CA ARG A 574 -7.18 -7.57 -28.00
C ARG A 574 -7.54 -9.02 -28.32
N GLN A 575 -7.41 -9.92 -27.35
CA GLN A 575 -7.80 -11.33 -27.51
C GLN A 575 -9.31 -11.53 -27.63
N ILE A 576 -10.13 -10.62 -27.09
CA ILE A 576 -11.60 -10.63 -27.25
C ILE A 576 -12.03 -10.31 -28.70
N GLY A 577 -11.12 -9.80 -29.55
CA GLY A 577 -11.38 -9.60 -30.98
C GLY A 577 -12.29 -8.40 -31.34
N LYS A 578 -12.75 -7.61 -30.36
CA LYS A 578 -13.61 -6.43 -30.58
C LYS A 578 -12.76 -5.18 -30.86
N SER A 579 -12.51 -4.90 -32.14
CA SER A 579 -11.59 -3.84 -32.59
C SER A 579 -11.95 -2.43 -32.13
N ASN A 580 -13.24 -2.12 -31.96
CA ASN A 580 -13.73 -0.86 -31.40
C ASN A 580 -13.36 -0.69 -29.92
N ILE A 581 -13.48 -1.76 -29.12
CA ILE A 581 -13.12 -1.77 -27.69
C ILE A 581 -11.61 -1.62 -27.54
N ALA A 582 -10.82 -2.32 -28.35
CA ALA A 582 -9.36 -2.20 -28.34
C ALA A 582 -8.88 -0.77 -28.63
N HIS A 583 -9.52 -0.06 -29.58
CA HIS A 583 -9.20 1.34 -29.88
C HIS A 583 -9.59 2.29 -28.74
N GLN A 584 -10.79 2.14 -28.17
CA GLN A 584 -11.23 2.94 -27.02
C GLN A 584 -10.35 2.70 -25.79
N PHE A 585 -9.92 1.46 -25.56
CA PHE A 585 -9.00 1.11 -24.48
C PHE A 585 -7.60 1.68 -24.70
N GLY A 586 -7.07 1.61 -25.92
CA GLY A 586 -5.81 2.26 -26.29
C GLY A 586 -5.87 3.78 -26.03
N THR A 587 -6.98 4.41 -26.39
CA THR A 587 -7.24 5.83 -26.11
C THR A 587 -7.26 6.12 -24.61
N LEU A 588 -7.91 5.26 -23.82
CA LEU A 588 -7.94 5.37 -22.36
C LEU A 588 -6.53 5.21 -21.76
N LEU A 589 -5.72 4.27 -22.26
CA LEU A 589 -4.32 4.12 -21.89
C LEU A 589 -3.45 5.31 -22.31
N GLY A 590 -3.89 6.09 -23.30
CA GLY A 590 -3.11 7.11 -23.99
C GLY A 590 -2.03 6.51 -24.90
N HIS A 591 -2.30 5.35 -25.48
CA HIS A 591 -1.47 4.68 -26.50
C HIS A 591 -2.08 4.92 -27.89
N SER A 592 -1.23 4.93 -28.93
CA SER A 592 -1.72 4.75 -30.29
C SER A 592 -2.10 3.29 -30.53
N LYS A 593 -2.82 2.99 -31.61
CA LYS A 593 -3.19 1.62 -31.96
C LYS A 593 -1.95 0.76 -32.15
N GLU A 594 -0.97 1.26 -32.90
CA GLU A 594 0.29 0.60 -33.26
C GLU A 594 1.13 0.28 -32.03
N MET A 595 1.25 1.25 -31.11
CA MET A 595 1.98 1.05 -29.86
C MET A 595 1.34 -0.04 -29.00
N GLY A 596 0.02 -0.11 -28.97
CA GLY A 596 -0.69 -1.14 -28.23
C GLY A 596 -0.62 -2.52 -28.89
N ASP A 597 -0.55 -2.59 -30.22
CA ASP A 597 -0.32 -3.83 -30.97
C ASP A 597 1.11 -4.35 -30.70
N GLU A 598 2.12 -3.47 -30.71
CA GLU A 598 3.51 -3.82 -30.38
C GLU A 598 3.63 -4.37 -28.95
N TYR A 599 2.98 -3.74 -27.96
CA TYR A 599 2.98 -4.24 -26.59
C TYR A 599 2.31 -5.60 -26.45
N ALA A 600 1.22 -5.84 -27.17
CA ALA A 600 0.51 -7.12 -27.10
C ALA A 600 1.34 -8.24 -27.74
N ALA A 601 2.03 -7.95 -28.86
CA ALA A 601 2.98 -8.87 -29.49
C ALA A 601 4.18 -9.21 -28.59
N GLN A 602 4.67 -8.27 -27.77
CA GLN A 602 5.76 -8.52 -26.82
C GLN A 602 5.40 -9.54 -25.71
N ILE A 603 4.12 -9.85 -25.50
CA ILE A 603 3.63 -10.72 -24.42
C ILE A 603 3.28 -12.13 -24.96
N THR A 604 3.22 -12.35 -26.27
CA THR A 604 2.83 -13.65 -26.85
C THR A 604 3.41 -13.91 -28.24
N SER A 605 3.96 -15.11 -28.44
CA SER A 605 4.32 -15.66 -29.76
C SER A 605 3.15 -16.36 -30.47
N GLU A 606 2.03 -16.61 -29.79
CA GLU A 606 0.88 -17.38 -30.30
C GLU A 606 -0.42 -16.68 -29.86
N TYR A 607 -1.33 -16.43 -30.81
CA TYR A 607 -2.64 -15.82 -30.54
C TYR A 607 -3.75 -16.86 -30.75
N GLU A 608 -4.52 -17.14 -29.70
CA GLU A 608 -5.86 -17.70 -29.78
C GLU A 608 -6.88 -16.62 -29.36
N VAL A 609 -7.95 -16.47 -30.13
CA VAL A 609 -9.06 -15.52 -29.89
C VAL A 609 -10.00 -16.14 -28.85
N ILE A 610 -10.45 -15.35 -27.87
CA ILE A 610 -11.38 -15.78 -26.81
C ILE A 610 -12.72 -15.05 -27.04
N GLU A 611 -13.84 -15.77 -27.01
CA GLU A 611 -15.17 -15.21 -27.36
C GLU A 611 -15.86 -14.41 -26.23
N ASP A 612 -15.42 -14.55 -24.97
CA ASP A 612 -16.14 -14.00 -23.81
C ASP A 612 -15.68 -12.58 -23.39
N ILE A 613 -16.65 -11.68 -23.19
CA ILE A 613 -16.48 -10.47 -22.39
C ILE A 613 -16.60 -10.88 -20.93
N VAL A 614 -15.47 -11.00 -20.26
CA VAL A 614 -15.45 -11.26 -18.81
C VAL A 614 -15.51 -9.90 -18.11
N ASP A 615 -16.65 -9.61 -17.50
CA ASP A 615 -16.98 -8.42 -16.70
C ASP A 615 -17.57 -7.24 -17.52
N ASP A 616 -18.72 -6.72 -17.07
CA ASP A 616 -19.56 -5.60 -17.61
C ASP A 616 -18.84 -4.24 -17.70
N TRP A 617 -17.51 -4.28 -17.76
CA TRP A 617 -16.60 -3.17 -17.86
C TRP A 617 -16.65 -2.48 -19.23
N TRP A 618 -17.16 -3.19 -20.25
CA TRP A 618 -17.04 -2.84 -21.66
C TRP A 618 -18.37 -2.66 -22.40
N GLU A 619 -19.49 -2.74 -21.67
CA GLU A 619 -20.80 -2.22 -22.09
C GLU A 619 -20.90 -0.73 -21.73
#